data_AF-A0A353LRG4-F1
#
_entry.id   AF-A0A353LRG4-F1
#
_cell.length_a   1.000
_cell.length_b   1.000
_cell.length_c   1.000
_cell.angle_alpha   90.00
_cell.angle_beta   90.00
_cell.angle_gamma   90.00
#
_symmetry.space_group_name_H-M   'P 1'
#
loop_
_entity.id
_entity.type
_entity.pdbx_description
1 polymer ?
#
loop_
_entity_poly.entity_id
_entity_poly.type
_entity_poly.pdbx_seq_one_letter_code
_entity_poly.pdbx_strand_id
1 'polypeptide(L)'
;MTQKIREWAQSVALQALTFILSDTDHLGRFMDLSGLSPADLENRIDDPELLGGILDYLLMNEADLLNFCEAAELSPEQPAQARAQLPGGGVYEWT
;
A
#
# COMPACT_ATOMS: atom_id res chain seq x y z
N MET A 1 -6.25 -22.13 -4.05
CA MET A 1 -4.87 -21.59 -4.02
C MET A 1 -4.84 -20.06 -3.93
N THR A 2 -5.85 -19.34 -4.42
CA THR A 2 -5.87 -17.87 -4.54
C THR A 2 -6.06 -17.09 -3.23
N GLN A 3 -6.67 -17.68 -2.20
CA GLN A 3 -6.94 -16.97 -0.94
C GLN A 3 -5.65 -16.63 -0.18
N LYS A 4 -4.73 -17.60 0.00
CA LYS A 4 -3.47 -17.40 0.74
C LYS A 4 -2.60 -16.29 0.15
N ILE A 5 -2.60 -16.16 -1.17
CA ILE A 5 -1.76 -15.16 -1.86
C ILE A 5 -2.33 -13.74 -1.65
N ARG A 6 -3.66 -13.60 -1.60
CA ARG A 6 -4.31 -12.32 -1.25
C ARG A 6 -4.08 -11.95 0.21
N GLU A 7 -4.19 -12.90 1.14
CA GLU A 7 -3.92 -12.66 2.57
C GLU A 7 -2.47 -12.20 2.79
N TRP A 8 -1.51 -12.80 2.08
CA TRP A 8 -0.12 -12.32 2.07
C TRP A 8 0.00 -10.89 1.51
N ALA A 9 -0.64 -10.60 0.38
CA ALA A 9 -0.60 -9.28 -0.22
C ALA A 9 -1.22 -8.19 0.68
N GLN A 10 -2.35 -8.50 1.33
CA GLN A 10 -2.96 -7.63 2.34
C GLN A 10 -2.03 -7.41 3.52
N SER A 11 -1.32 -8.45 3.98
CA SER A 11 -0.33 -8.33 5.05
C SER A 11 0.82 -7.40 4.67
N VAL A 12 1.31 -7.46 3.43
CA VAL A 12 2.35 -6.52 2.93
C VAL A 12 1.81 -5.10 2.88
N ALA A 13 0.58 -4.90 2.39
CA ALA A 13 -0.07 -3.59 2.35
C ALA A 13 -0.30 -2.99 3.75
N LEU A 14 -0.68 -3.80 4.74
CA LEU A 14 -0.84 -3.36 6.13
C LEU A 14 0.49 -2.96 6.78
N GLN A 15 1.58 -3.67 6.45
CA GLN A 15 2.92 -3.26 6.87
C GLN A 15 3.31 -1.93 6.22
N ALA A 16 3.02 -1.75 4.93
CA ALA A 16 3.27 -0.48 4.23
C ALA A 16 2.44 0.66 4.84
N LEU A 17 1.18 0.41 5.19
CA LEU A 17 0.34 1.37 5.90
C LEU A 17 0.98 1.75 7.25
N THR A 18 1.46 0.79 8.01
CA THR A 18 2.12 1.04 9.30
C THR A 18 3.38 1.90 9.12
N PHE A 19 4.16 1.65 8.07
CA PHE A 19 5.33 2.46 7.71
C PHE A 19 4.94 3.90 7.37
N ILE A 20 3.89 4.10 6.57
CA ILE A 20 3.35 5.43 6.24
C ILE A 20 2.84 6.15 7.48
N LEU A 21 2.10 5.46 8.36
CA LEU A 21 1.58 6.04 9.61
C LEU A 21 2.68 6.40 10.61
N SER A 22 3.84 5.75 10.52
CA SER A 22 4.98 6.03 11.38
C SER A 22 5.69 7.34 11.03
N ASP A 23 5.45 7.88 9.83
CA ASP A 23 6.01 9.15 9.36
C ASP A 23 4.90 10.12 8.94
N THR A 24 4.80 11.24 9.66
CA THR A 24 3.73 12.23 9.41
C THR A 24 3.81 12.89 8.04
N ASP A 25 4.99 12.92 7.40
CA ASP A 25 5.15 13.50 6.06
C ASP A 25 4.64 12.53 4.98
N HIS A 26 4.94 11.23 5.12
CA HIS A 26 4.35 10.18 4.31
C HIS A 26 2.83 10.14 4.44
N LEU A 27 2.33 10.20 5.67
CA LEU A 27 0.88 10.21 5.91
C LEU A 27 0.22 11.43 5.26
N GLY A 28 0.80 12.62 5.42
CA GLY A 28 0.30 13.84 4.79
C GLY A 28 0.28 13.75 3.27
N ARG A 29 1.38 13.30 2.65
CA ARG A 29 1.47 13.08 1.19
C ARG A 29 0.45 12.05 0.69
N PHE A 30 0.29 10.93 1.41
CA PHE A 30 -0.69 9.91 1.04
C PHE A 30 -2.12 10.44 1.10
N MET A 31 -2.48 11.20 2.13
CA MET A 31 -3.80 11.82 2.26
C MET A 31 -4.07 12.84 1.16
N ASP A 32 -3.08 13.68 0.83
CA ASP A 32 -3.18 14.66 -0.26
C ASP A 32 -3.45 14.00 -1.61
N LEU A 33 -2.73 12.91 -1.91
CA LEU A 33 -2.88 12.16 -3.17
C LEU A 33 -4.16 11.32 -3.24
N SER A 34 -4.56 10.68 -2.14
CA SER A 34 -5.73 9.79 -2.10
C SER A 34 -7.04 10.54 -1.89
N GLY A 35 -7.01 11.75 -1.35
CA GLY A 35 -8.19 12.52 -0.94
C GLY A 35 -8.92 11.94 0.27
N LEU A 36 -8.30 10.99 0.99
CA LEU A 36 -8.89 10.34 2.16
C LEU A 36 -8.59 11.11 3.44
N SER A 37 -9.58 11.14 4.35
CA SER A 37 -9.35 11.61 5.71
C SER A 37 -8.79 10.46 6.58
N PRO A 38 -8.13 10.76 7.72
CA PRO A 38 -7.72 9.74 8.68
C PRO A 38 -8.88 8.83 9.12
N ALA A 39 -10.06 9.39 9.33
CA ALA A 39 -11.24 8.61 9.68
C ALA A 39 -11.68 7.65 8.56
N ASP A 40 -11.60 8.05 7.29
CA ASP A 40 -11.90 7.18 6.16
C ASP A 40 -10.88 6.04 6.06
N LEU A 41 -9.61 6.35 6.32
CA LEU A 41 -8.52 5.37 6.32
C LEU A 41 -8.75 4.30 7.39
N GLU A 42 -9.09 4.69 8.62
CA GLU A 42 -9.38 3.75 9.71
C GLU A 42 -10.59 2.86 9.41
N ASN A 43 -11.65 3.41 8.81
CA ASN A 43 -12.84 2.63 8.45
C ASN A 43 -12.60 1.65 7.28
N ARG A 44 -11.58 1.91 6.46
CA ARG A 44 -11.28 1.14 5.24
C ARG A 44 -10.02 0.29 5.35
N ILE A 45 -9.42 0.14 6.53
CA ILE A 45 -8.14 -0.58 6.68
C ILE A 45 -8.18 -2.05 6.21
N ASP A 46 -9.37 -2.68 6.23
CA ASP A 46 -9.57 -4.06 5.73
C ASP A 46 -9.96 -4.10 4.23
N ASP A 47 -10.19 -2.94 3.62
CA ASP A 47 -10.62 -2.81 2.23
C ASP A 47 -9.46 -3.15 1.27
N PRO A 48 -9.57 -4.22 0.46
CA PRO A 48 -8.49 -4.64 -0.42
C PRO A 48 -8.20 -3.62 -1.53
N GLU A 49 -9.15 -2.74 -1.88
CA GLU A 49 -8.92 -1.66 -2.83
C GLU A 49 -8.05 -0.54 -2.22
N LEU A 50 -8.33 -0.12 -0.98
CA LEU A 50 -7.46 0.79 -0.24
C LEU A 50 -6.05 0.21 -0.11
N LEU A 51 -5.93 -1.06 0.31
CA LEU A 51 -4.64 -1.74 0.46
C LEU A 51 -3.85 -1.77 -0.85
N GLY A 52 -4.54 -1.90 -1.98
CA GLY A 52 -3.95 -1.75 -3.31
C GLY A 52 -3.39 -0.34 -3.53
N GLY A 53 -4.15 0.70 -3.21
CA GLY A 53 -3.72 2.11 -3.31
C GLY A 53 -2.53 2.46 -2.42
N ILE A 54 -2.42 1.86 -1.24
CA ILE A 54 -1.27 2.04 -0.34
C ILE A 54 0.01 1.49 -0.97
N LEU A 55 -0.05 0.30 -1.55
CA LEU A 55 1.08 -0.27 -2.27
C LEU A 55 1.40 0.55 -3.54
N ASP A 56 0.39 1.10 -4.21
CA ASP A 56 0.57 2.00 -5.36
C ASP A 56 1.39 3.23 -4.97
N TYR A 57 0.98 3.94 -3.92
CA TYR A 57 1.71 5.08 -3.36
C TYR A 57 3.16 4.73 -3.04
N LEU A 58 3.39 3.59 -2.38
CA LEU A 58 4.74 3.16 -2.03
C LEU A 58 5.59 2.86 -3.28
N LEU A 59 4.99 2.27 -4.31
CA LEU A 59 5.66 1.95 -5.58
C LEU A 59 5.94 3.18 -6.44
N MET A 60 5.33 4.34 -6.17
CA MET A 60 5.61 5.59 -6.90
C MET A 60 6.98 6.19 -6.55
N ASN A 61 7.54 5.88 -5.38
CA ASN A 61 8.85 6.39 -4.94
C ASN A 61 9.79 5.25 -4.55
N GLU A 62 10.83 5.03 -5.36
CA GLU A 62 11.82 3.99 -5.13
C GLU A 62 12.54 4.13 -3.77
N ALA A 63 12.81 5.35 -3.31
CA ALA A 63 13.49 5.55 -2.03
C ALA A 63 12.61 5.09 -0.86
N ASP A 64 11.32 5.44 -0.88
CA ASP A 64 10.36 5.05 0.15
C ASP A 64 10.10 3.54 0.10
N LEU A 65 10.02 2.96 -1.11
CA LEU A 65 9.93 1.52 -1.31
C LEU A 65 11.12 0.77 -0.69
N LEU A 66 12.35 1.22 -0.95
CA LEU A 66 13.55 0.58 -0.41
C LEU A 66 13.61 0.70 1.12
N ASN A 67 13.29 1.87 1.67
CA ASN A 67 13.21 2.07 3.12
C ASN A 67 12.16 1.18 3.77
N PHE A 68 10.97 1.06 3.17
CA PHE A 68 9.94 0.13 3.63
C PHE A 68 10.43 -1.32 3.58
N CYS A 69 11.05 -1.74 2.48
CA CYS A 69 11.54 -3.10 2.32
C CYS A 69 12.60 -3.44 3.35
N GLU A 70 13.49 -2.49 3.67
CA GLU A 70 14.49 -2.64 4.72
C GLU A 70 13.81 -2.76 6.10
N ALA A 71 12.81 -1.93 6.40
CA ALA A 71 12.08 -1.95 7.66
C ALA A 71 11.19 -3.20 7.84
N ALA A 72 10.62 -3.73 6.76
CA ALA A 72 9.73 -4.89 6.76
C ALA A 72 10.47 -6.22 6.50
N GLU A 73 11.79 -6.19 6.31
CA GLU A 73 12.61 -7.35 5.94
C GLU A 73 12.09 -8.07 4.68
N LEU A 74 11.67 -7.28 3.69
CA LEU A 74 11.13 -7.75 2.42
C LEU A 74 12.10 -7.47 1.27
N SER A 75 12.02 -8.29 0.23
CA SER A 75 12.67 -8.01 -1.05
C SER A 75 11.91 -6.91 -1.81
N PRO A 76 12.59 -6.04 -2.56
CA PRO A 76 11.98 -4.90 -3.26
C PRO A 76 10.95 -5.28 -4.33
N GLU A 77 10.96 -6.53 -4.79
CA GLU A 77 9.96 -7.08 -5.70
C GLU A 77 8.65 -7.46 -5.01
N GLN A 78 8.66 -7.75 -3.70
CA GLN A 78 7.50 -8.24 -2.97
C GLN A 78 6.33 -7.25 -2.91
N PRO A 79 6.53 -5.93 -2.75
CA PRO A 79 5.44 -4.96 -2.78
C PRO A 79 4.74 -4.89 -4.13
N ALA A 80 5.50 -4.97 -5.23
CA ALA A 80 4.95 -5.02 -6.58
C ALA A 80 4.18 -6.33 -6.83
N GLN A 81 4.72 -7.45 -6.36
CA GLN A 81 4.04 -8.75 -6.42
C GLN A 81 2.74 -8.73 -5.59
N ALA A 82 2.76 -8.16 -4.38
CA ALA A 82 1.58 -8.01 -3.53
C ALA A 82 0.52 -7.13 -4.22
N ARG A 83 0.92 -5.99 -4.79
CA ARG A 83 0.03 -5.09 -5.53
C ARG A 83 -0.72 -5.80 -6.65
N ALA A 84 -0.05 -6.70 -7.38
CA ALA A 84 -0.65 -7.47 -8.47
C ALA A 84 -1.71 -8.48 -8.00
N GLN A 85 -1.77 -8.81 -6.71
CA GLN A 85 -2.75 -9.74 -6.14
C GLN A 85 -3.97 -9.01 -5.55
N LEU A 86 -3.92 -7.68 -5.45
CA LEU A 86 -4.99 -6.84 -4.93
C LEU A 86 -5.85 -6.25 -6.07
N PRO A 87 -7.14 -5.95 -5.81
CA PRO A 87 -8.00 -5.29 -6.78
C PRO A 87 -7.46 -3.91 -7.18
N GLY A 88 -7.86 -3.45 -8.37
CA GLY A 88 -7.38 -2.18 -8.92
C GLY A 88 -5.92 -2.16 -9.35
N GLY A 89 -5.22 -3.31 -9.41
CA GLY A 89 -3.85 -3.43 -9.95
C GLY A 89 -3.72 -3.27 -11.46
N GLY A 90 -4.83 -3.02 -12.14
CA GLY A 90 -4.86 -2.52 -13.51
C GLY A 90 -4.86 -1.00 -13.49
N VAL A 91 -4.00 -0.39 -14.32
CA VAL A 91 -3.93 1.03 -14.66
C VAL A 91 -5.26 1.76 -14.41
N TYR A 92 -5.28 2.69 -13.45
CA TYR A 92 -6.36 3.66 -13.35
C TYR A 92 -6.28 4.61 -14.55
N GLU A 93 -6.96 4.27 -15.65
CA GLU A 93 -7.31 5.22 -16.70
C GLU A 93 -8.32 6.22 -16.10
N TRP A 94 -7.84 7.33 -15.53
CA TRP A 94 -8.66 8.51 -15.29
C TRP A 94 -9.18 9.00 -16.65
N THR A 95 -10.42 8.63 -16.97
CA THR A 95 -11.20 9.26 -18.06
C THR A 95 -11.98 10.43 -17.51
#